data_AF-A0AAW0VP91-F1
#
_entry.id   AF-A0AAW0VP91-F1
#
_cell.length_a   1.000
_cell.length_b   1.000
_cell.length_c   1.000
_cell.angle_alpha   90.00
_cell.angle_beta   90.00
_cell.angle_gamma   90.00
#
_symmetry.space_group_name_H-M   'P 1'
#
loop_
_entity.id
_entity.type
_entity.pdbx_description
1 polymer ?
#
loop_
_entity_poly.entity_id
_entity_poly.type
_entity_poly.pdbx_seq_one_letter_code
_entity_poly.pdbx_strand_id
1 'polypeptide(L)'
;VLLSSHKLLDKGMDYEFLHPWLGLNLLTFPGSLWHTRRKLVSPAFHFKILEEFVSIFNKQSCKLVQKLEKKADGNTFDIFDDVTLCVLDAICETAMGRCINAQEDSESEYVQAARK
;
A
#
# COMPACT_ATOMS: atom_id res chain seq x y z
N VAL A 1 -3.26 -29.54 -11.19
CA VAL A 1 -3.22 -28.07 -11.10
C VAL A 1 -3.33 -27.68 -9.63
N LEU A 2 -2.24 -27.26 -8.99
CA LEU A 2 -2.22 -26.90 -7.56
C LEU A 2 -2.82 -25.51 -7.30
N LEU A 3 -2.56 -24.54 -8.19
CA LEU A 3 -2.98 -23.13 -8.04
C LEU A 3 -4.49 -22.90 -8.16
N SER A 4 -5.24 -23.84 -8.73
CA SER A 4 -6.71 -23.78 -8.87
C SER A 4 -7.44 -24.66 -7.85
N SER A 5 -6.71 -25.28 -6.92
CA SER A 5 -7.26 -26.19 -5.93
C SER A 5 -7.81 -25.41 -4.73
N HIS A 6 -9.10 -25.59 -4.43
CA HIS A 6 -9.72 -25.05 -3.22
C HIS A 6 -9.39 -25.83 -1.93
N LYS A 7 -8.50 -26.83 -2.00
CA LYS A 7 -8.18 -27.71 -0.87
C LYS A 7 -7.14 -27.16 0.11
N LEU A 8 -6.30 -26.21 -0.31
CA LEU A 8 -5.21 -25.64 0.48
C LEU A 8 -5.31 -24.10 0.48
N LEU A 9 -6.39 -23.59 1.07
CA LEU A 9 -6.65 -22.15 1.13
C LEU A 9 -6.16 -21.50 2.44
N ASP A 10 -5.81 -22.31 3.43
CA ASP A 10 -5.31 -21.82 4.71
C ASP A 10 -3.86 -21.34 4.60
N LYS A 11 -3.54 -20.32 5.38
CA LYS A 11 -2.20 -19.70 5.42
C LYS A 11 -1.25 -20.54 6.26
N GLY A 12 0.04 -20.40 5.98
CA GLY A 12 1.09 -21.02 6.79
C GLY A 12 1.14 -20.43 8.20
N MET A 13 1.80 -21.14 9.12
CA MET A 13 1.96 -20.71 10.52
C MET A 13 2.73 -19.39 10.65
N ASP A 14 3.51 -19.02 9.63
CA ASP A 14 4.21 -17.74 9.54
C ASP A 14 3.25 -16.52 9.55
N TYR A 15 2.01 -16.69 9.13
CA TYR A 15 0.99 -15.64 9.20
C TYR A 15 0.52 -15.37 10.64
N GLU A 16 0.79 -16.25 11.60
CA GLU A 16 0.43 -16.05 13.01
C GLU A 16 1.19 -14.86 13.61
N PHE A 17 2.41 -14.59 13.15
CA PHE A 17 3.19 -13.41 13.56
C PHE A 17 2.54 -12.09 13.16
N LEU A 18 1.63 -12.09 12.17
CA LEU A 18 0.92 -10.90 11.73
C LEU A 18 -0.38 -10.66 12.52
N HIS A 19 -0.88 -11.62 13.31
CA HIS A 19 -2.12 -11.47 14.06
C HIS A 19 -2.10 -10.34 15.11
N PRO A 20 -1.02 -10.12 15.88
CA PRO A 20 -0.99 -9.02 16.86
C PRO A 20 -1.12 -7.64 16.21
N TRP A 21 -0.61 -7.48 14.99
CA TRP A 21 -0.63 -6.21 14.27
C TRP A 21 -1.92 -6.03 13.46
N LEU A 22 -2.23 -7.01 12.61
CA LEU A 22 -3.30 -6.89 11.62
C LEU A 22 -4.61 -7.59 12.03
N GLY A 23 -4.61 -8.35 13.13
CA GLY A 23 -5.76 -9.13 13.58
C GLY A 23 -6.20 -10.18 12.57
N LEU A 24 -7.52 -10.40 12.48
CA LEU A 24 -8.17 -11.22 11.46
C LEU A 24 -8.59 -10.34 10.28
N ASN A 25 -7.84 -10.40 9.19
CA ASN A 25 -7.99 -9.57 8.00
C ASN A 25 -7.76 -10.40 6.72
N LEU A 26 -7.80 -9.75 5.55
CA LEU A 26 -7.68 -10.43 4.25
C LEU A 26 -6.36 -11.24 4.09
N LEU A 27 -5.28 -10.90 4.78
CA LEU A 27 -4.03 -11.64 4.73
C LEU A 27 -4.01 -12.83 5.71
N THR A 28 -4.69 -12.72 6.85
CA THR A 28 -4.61 -13.69 7.96
C THR A 28 -5.87 -14.55 8.11
N PHE A 29 -6.93 -14.31 7.32
CA PHE A 29 -8.15 -15.10 7.39
C PHE A 29 -7.93 -16.56 6.96
N PRO A 30 -8.64 -17.51 7.59
CA PRO A 30 -8.70 -18.89 7.11
C PRO A 30 -9.41 -18.96 5.75
N GLY A 31 -9.17 -20.02 4.99
CA GLY A 31 -9.44 -20.08 3.55
C GLY A 31 -10.88 -19.77 3.13
N SER A 32 -11.87 -20.23 3.90
CA SER A 32 -13.29 -19.97 3.63
C SER A 32 -13.69 -18.51 3.83
N LEU A 33 -13.19 -17.88 4.89
CA LEU A 33 -13.43 -16.46 5.19
C LEU A 33 -12.66 -15.56 4.23
N TRP A 34 -11.41 -15.94 3.91
CA TRP A 34 -10.59 -15.29 2.89
C TRP A 34 -11.33 -15.23 1.56
N HIS A 35 -11.89 -16.35 1.09
CA HIS A 35 -12.56 -16.43 -0.20
C HIS A 35 -13.75 -15.45 -0.28
N THR A 36 -14.60 -15.43 0.75
CA THR A 36 -15.75 -14.52 0.82
C THR A 36 -15.32 -13.05 0.83
N ARG A 37 -14.31 -12.70 1.65
CA ARG A 37 -13.80 -11.32 1.75
C ARG A 37 -13.09 -10.88 0.49
N ARG A 38 -12.29 -11.76 -0.13
CA ARG A 38 -11.61 -11.48 -1.40
C ARG A 38 -12.62 -11.21 -2.50
N LYS A 39 -13.68 -12.00 -2.60
CA LYS A 39 -14.77 -11.79 -3.57
C LYS A 39 -15.43 -10.41 -3.44
N LEU A 40 -15.57 -9.91 -2.20
CA LEU A 40 -16.12 -8.57 -1.95
C LEU A 40 -15.15 -7.44 -2.37
N VAL A 41 -13.85 -7.62 -2.16
CA VAL A 41 -12.83 -6.58 -2.41
C VAL A 41 -12.34 -6.57 -3.86
N SER A 42 -12.31 -7.70 -4.55
CA SER A 42 -11.80 -7.81 -5.93
C SER A 42 -12.38 -6.80 -6.92
N PRO A 43 -13.69 -6.45 -6.90
CA PRO A 43 -14.24 -5.45 -7.83
C PRO A 43 -13.60 -4.07 -7.70
N ALA A 44 -13.10 -3.69 -6.52
CA ALA A 44 -12.43 -2.40 -6.30
C ALA A 44 -11.06 -2.29 -7.00
N PHE A 45 -10.52 -3.42 -7.47
CA PHE A 45 -9.27 -3.50 -8.23
C PHE A 45 -9.51 -3.84 -9.71
N HIS A 46 -10.72 -3.59 -10.21
CA HIS A 46 -11.02 -3.75 -11.63
C HIS A 46 -10.29 -2.67 -12.46
N PHE A 47 -9.83 -3.03 -13.67
CA PHE A 47 -8.98 -2.16 -14.51
C PHE A 47 -9.49 -0.73 -14.66
N LYS A 48 -10.79 -0.54 -14.87
CA LYS A 48 -11.41 0.80 -14.97
C LYS A 48 -11.14 1.68 -13.74
N ILE A 49 -11.13 1.11 -12.54
CA ILE A 49 -10.83 1.84 -11.30
C ILE A 49 -9.32 2.12 -11.22
N LEU A 50 -8.49 1.16 -11.62
CA LEU A 50 -7.03 1.34 -11.65
C LEU A 50 -6.59 2.43 -12.64
N GLU A 51 -7.30 2.58 -13.76
CA GLU A 51 -7.07 3.67 -14.72
C GLU A 51 -7.31 5.04 -14.07
N GLU A 52 -8.32 5.16 -13.20
CA GLU A 52 -8.57 6.40 -12.45
C GLU A 52 -7.40 6.72 -11.48
N PHE A 53 -6.75 5.68 -10.92
CA PHE A 53 -5.60 5.85 -10.02
C PHE A 53 -4.34 6.38 -10.72
N VAL A 54 -4.21 6.23 -12.03
CA VAL A 54 -3.06 6.76 -12.80
C VAL A 54 -2.91 8.27 -12.61
N SER A 55 -4.03 9.00 -12.55
CA SER A 55 -4.03 10.44 -12.30
C SER A 55 -3.41 10.80 -10.95
N ILE A 56 -3.72 10.02 -9.91
CA ILE A 56 -3.20 10.18 -8.56
C ILE A 56 -1.71 9.79 -8.51
N PHE A 57 -1.32 8.68 -9.16
CA PHE A 57 0.07 8.28 -9.23
C PHE A 57 0.93 9.35 -9.91
N ASN A 58 0.46 9.93 -11.01
CA ASN A 58 1.15 11.02 -11.69
C ASN A 58 1.28 12.24 -10.78
N LYS A 59 0.20 12.65 -10.10
CA LYS A 59 0.23 13.76 -9.14
C LYS A 59 1.27 13.54 -8.04
N GLN A 60 1.29 12.38 -7.40
CA GLN A 60 2.22 12.08 -6.31
C GLN A 60 3.66 11.92 -6.80
N SER A 61 3.85 11.35 -7.99
CA SER A 61 5.16 11.23 -8.63
C SER A 61 5.75 12.59 -9.02
N CYS A 62 4.92 13.52 -9.51
CA CYS A 62 5.37 14.89 -9.79
C CYS A 62 5.87 15.59 -8.52
N LYS A 63 5.17 15.41 -7.38
CA LYS A 63 5.65 15.93 -6.08
C LYS A 63 6.99 15.31 -5.67
N LEU A 64 7.13 14.00 -5.85
CA LEU A 64 8.38 13.29 -5.56
C LEU A 64 9.54 13.85 -6.39
N VAL A 65 9.34 13.99 -7.71
CA VAL A 65 10.36 14.56 -8.62
C VAL A 65 10.76 15.96 -8.19
N GLN A 66 9.82 16.83 -7.83
CA GLN A 66 10.12 18.17 -7.32
C GLN A 66 10.93 18.17 -6.02
N LYS A 67 10.74 17.17 -5.15
CA LYS A 67 11.57 17.01 -3.93
C LYS A 67 12.96 16.50 -4.27
N LEU A 68 13.07 15.52 -5.16
CA LEU A 68 14.35 14.95 -5.58
C LEU A 68 15.19 15.97 -6.34
N GLU A 69 14.58 16.81 -7.17
CA GLU A 69 15.27 17.89 -7.90
C GLU A 69 15.97 18.87 -6.94
N LYS A 70 15.34 19.20 -5.80
CA LYS A 70 15.94 20.06 -4.77
C LYS A 70 17.12 19.40 -4.03
N LYS A 71 17.16 18.07 -4.00
CA LYS A 71 18.23 17.28 -3.39
C LYS A 71 19.33 16.92 -4.39
N ALA A 72 19.09 17.09 -5.69
CA ALA A 72 20.02 16.74 -6.75
C ALA A 72 21.15 17.78 -6.84
N ASP A 73 22.14 17.65 -5.96
CA ASP A 73 23.36 18.46 -5.90
C ASP A 73 24.51 17.88 -6.76
N GLY A 74 24.26 16.77 -7.46
CA GLY A 74 25.25 16.02 -8.25
C GLY A 74 25.86 14.84 -7.50
N ASN A 75 25.59 14.67 -6.21
CA ASN A 75 26.02 13.52 -5.42
C ASN A 75 24.96 12.41 -5.40
N THR A 76 25.37 11.23 -4.95
CA THR A 76 24.44 10.12 -4.69
C THR A 76 23.83 10.26 -3.30
N PHE A 77 22.54 9.95 -3.18
CA PHE A 77 21.80 9.96 -1.93
C PHE A 77 20.75 8.86 -1.92
N ASP A 78 20.29 8.49 -0.72
CA ASP A 78 19.21 7.51 -0.56
C ASP A 78 17.84 8.14 -0.81
N ILE A 79 17.02 7.46 -1.61
CA ILE A 79 15.66 7.87 -1.99
C ILE A 79 14.59 7.02 -1.31
N PHE A 80 14.97 5.99 -0.54
CA PHE A 80 14.04 5.02 0.03
C PHE A 80 12.92 5.70 0.84
N ASP A 81 13.28 6.66 1.70
CA ASP A 81 12.32 7.41 2.49
C ASP A 81 11.41 8.30 1.64
N ASP A 82 11.95 8.99 0.64
CA ASP A 82 11.16 9.86 -0.24
C ASP A 82 10.14 9.04 -1.06
N VAL A 83 10.56 7.87 -1.58
CA VAL A 83 9.70 6.94 -2.30
C VAL A 83 8.64 6.37 -1.37
N THR A 84 9.00 5.98 -0.14
CA THR A 84 8.06 5.44 0.85
C THR A 84 6.95 6.44 1.17
N LEU A 85 7.28 7.72 1.37
CA LEU A 85 6.29 8.77 1.60
C LEU A 85 5.39 9.00 0.38
N CYS A 86 5.95 8.93 -0.83
CA CYS A 86 5.17 9.02 -2.08
C CYS A 86 4.18 7.86 -2.23
N VAL A 87 4.62 6.63 -1.95
CA VAL A 87 3.74 5.44 -1.97
C VAL A 87 2.65 5.56 -0.91
N LEU A 88 2.98 6.07 0.28
CA LEU A 88 2.02 6.29 1.35
C LEU A 88 0.94 7.31 0.93
N ASP A 89 1.31 8.44 0.34
CA ASP A 89 0.35 9.40 -0.21
C ASP A 89 -0.52 8.78 -1.31
N ALA A 90 0.09 8.01 -2.22
CA ALA A 90 -0.63 7.35 -3.31
C ALA A 90 -1.66 6.33 -2.82
N ILE A 91 -1.32 5.47 -1.85
CA ILE A 91 -2.26 4.47 -1.32
C ILE A 91 -3.37 5.12 -0.48
N CYS A 92 -3.05 6.18 0.27
CA CYS A 92 -4.05 6.89 1.06
C CYS A 92 -5.06 7.62 0.18
N GLU A 93 -4.59 8.23 -0.91
CA GLU A 93 -5.47 8.95 -1.83
C GLU A 93 -6.30 7.98 -2.69
N THR A 94 -5.71 6.88 -3.16
CA THR A 94 -6.42 5.88 -4.00
C THR A 94 -7.36 4.97 -3.20
N ALA A 95 -6.86 4.29 -2.17
CA ALA A 95 -7.63 3.26 -1.46
C ALA A 95 -8.48 3.83 -0.32
N MET A 96 -8.07 4.94 0.30
CA MET A 96 -8.76 5.52 1.46
C MET A 96 -9.47 6.84 1.13
N GLY A 97 -9.28 7.42 -0.06
CA GLY A 97 -9.89 8.69 -0.45
C GLY A 97 -9.45 9.86 0.44
N ARG A 98 -8.22 9.81 0.96
CA ARG A 98 -7.68 10.80 1.91
C ARG A 98 -6.30 11.28 1.47
N CYS A 99 -6.15 12.59 1.39
CA CYS A 99 -4.86 13.24 1.23
C CYS A 99 -4.21 13.38 2.61
N ILE A 100 -3.12 12.66 2.86
CA ILE A 100 -2.35 12.77 4.11
C ILE A 100 -1.17 13.73 3.99
N ASN A 101 -0.73 14.02 2.75
CA ASN A 101 0.41 14.88 2.44
C ASN A 101 1.71 14.45 3.15
N ALA A 102 1.96 13.15 3.21
CA ALA A 102 3.13 12.56 3.87
C ALA A 102 4.45 13.03 3.27
N GLN A 103 4.47 13.38 1.97
CA GLN A 103 5.65 13.97 1.34
C GLN A 103 5.98 15.38 1.87
N GLU A 104 5.01 16.12 2.40
CA GLU A 104 5.19 17.49 2.89
C GLU A 104 5.34 17.54 4.42
N ASP A 105 4.57 16.73 5.13
CA ASP A 105 4.62 16.59 6.59
C ASP A 105 5.07 15.17 6.98
N SER A 106 6.40 14.96 6.97
CA SER A 106 7.00 13.66 7.33
C SER A 106 6.94 13.33 8.82
N GLU A 107 6.52 14.28 9.67
CA GLU A 107 6.42 14.13 11.12
C GLU A 107 4.99 13.93 11.60
N SER A 108 4.04 13.83 10.67
CA SER A 108 2.67 13.41 10.96
C SER A 108 2.65 12.13 11.79
N GLU A 109 1.76 12.08 12.79
CA GLU A 109 1.58 10.92 13.67
C GLU A 109 1.37 9.63 12.88
N TYR A 110 0.67 9.71 11.73
CA TYR A 110 0.45 8.57 10.86
C TYR A 110 1.74 8.09 10.17
N VAL A 111 2.59 9.01 9.73
CA VAL A 111 3.88 8.68 9.10
C VAL A 111 4.81 8.06 10.15
N GLN A 112 4.85 8.61 11.36
CA GLN A 112 5.64 8.06 12.46
C GLN A 112 5.14 6.68 12.90
N ALA A 113 3.82 6.46 12.92
CA ALA A 113 3.24 5.15 13.20
C ALA A 113 3.57 4.13 12.11
N ALA A 114 3.60 4.53 10.84
CA ALA A 114 3.95 3.66 9.72
C ALA A 114 5.45 3.29 9.64
N ARG A 115 6.32 4.05 10.31
CA ARG A 115 7.77 3.79 10.40
C ARG A 115 8.16 2.85 11.54
N LYS A 116 7.26 2.59 12.49
CA LYS A 116 7.49 1.69 13.64
C LYS A 116 7.21 0.24 13.27
#